data_AF-A0AA42YAM8-F1
#
_entry.id   AF-A0AA42YAM8-F1
#
_cell.length_a   1.000
_cell.length_b   1.000
_cell.length_c   1.000
_cell.angle_alpha   90.00
_cell.angle_beta   90.00
_cell.angle_gamma   90.00
#
_symmetry.space_group_name_H-M   'P 1'
#
loop_
_entity.id
_entity.type
_entity.pdbx_description
1 polymer ?
#
loop_
_entity_poly.entity_id
_entity_poly.type
_entity_poly.pdbx_seq_one_letter_code
_entity_poly.pdbx_strand_id
1 'polypeptide(L)'
;MEKHIHSWEITPREAIALQSRLRTKVVTRNRLGRVHHVAGTDVGFEGGGRVTRAAVAVLTFPALELADWAVIRQPTRFPYVPGLLSFREIPA
;
A
#
# COMPACT_ATOMS: atom_id res chain seq x y z
N MET A 1 -4.50 17.82 -2.27
CA MET A 1 -5.45 17.43 -3.35
C MET A 1 -5.00 16.07 -3.86
N GLU A 2 -5.58 14.99 -3.33
CA GLU A 2 -5.18 13.62 -3.64
C GLU A 2 -5.46 13.29 -5.11
N LYS A 3 -4.40 13.15 -5.90
CA LYS A 3 -4.48 12.58 -7.24
C LYS A 3 -4.33 11.07 -7.12
N HIS A 4 -5.41 10.38 -6.77
CA HIS A 4 -5.42 8.93 -6.90
C HIS A 4 -5.26 8.56 -8.38
N ILE A 5 -4.37 7.60 -8.66
CA ILE A 5 -4.06 7.14 -10.03
C ILE A 5 -5.27 6.37 -10.63
N HIS A 6 -6.20 5.92 -9.79
CA HIS A 6 -7.47 5.27 -10.13
C HIS A 6 -8.43 5.30 -8.92
N SER A 7 -9.69 4.95 -9.14
CA SER A 7 -10.65 4.65 -8.06
C SER A 7 -10.31 3.33 -7.37
N TRP A 8 -10.55 3.24 -6.06
CA TRP A 8 -10.48 1.99 -5.28
C TRP A 8 -11.81 1.22 -5.29
N GLU A 9 -12.91 1.85 -5.68
CA GLU A 9 -14.19 1.19 -5.92
C GLU A 9 -14.19 0.57 -7.31
N ILE A 10 -13.61 -0.63 -7.41
CA ILE A 10 -13.52 -1.40 -8.65
C ILE A 10 -13.80 -2.88 -8.37
N THR A 11 -14.26 -3.59 -9.39
CA THR A 11 -14.46 -5.04 -9.34
C THR A 11 -13.12 -5.78 -9.47
N PRO A 12 -13.04 -7.06 -9.02
CA PRO A 12 -11.85 -7.90 -9.27
C PRO A 12 -11.41 -7.98 -10.73
N ARG A 13 -12.37 -7.97 -11.67
CA ARG A 13 -12.06 -7.99 -13.11
C ARG A 13 -11.37 -6.70 -13.56
N GLU A 14 -11.88 -5.55 -13.12
CA GLU A 14 -11.29 -4.24 -13.41
C GLU A 14 -9.91 -4.09 -12.74
N ALA A 15 -9.75 -4.63 -11.53
CA ALA A 15 -8.49 -4.67 -10.80
C ALA A 15 -7.39 -5.42 -11.57
N ILE A 16 -7.72 -6.57 -12.18
CA ILE A 16 -6.78 -7.34 -13.04
C ILE A 16 -6.40 -6.55 -14.29
N ALA A 17 -7.39 -5.92 -14.94
CA ALA A 17 -7.13 -5.07 -16.11
C ALA A 17 -6.23 -3.87 -15.75
N LEU A 18 -6.44 -3.28 -14.58
CA LEU A 18 -5.62 -2.21 -14.05
C LEU A 18 -4.20 -2.66 -13.73
N GLN A 19 -4.00 -3.80 -13.06
CA GLN A 19 -2.68 -4.39 -12.84
C GLN A 19 -1.95 -4.61 -14.17
N SER A 20 -2.65 -5.18 -15.17
CA SER A 20 -2.09 -5.41 -16.51
C SER A 20 -1.63 -4.13 -17.19
N ARG A 21 -2.35 -3.01 -16.99
CA ARG A 21 -1.96 -1.69 -17.48
C ARG A 21 -0.81 -1.07 -16.69
N LEU A 22 -0.81 -1.20 -15.37
CA LEU A 22 0.19 -0.58 -14.49
C LEU A 22 1.53 -1.32 -14.51
N ARG A 23 1.56 -2.62 -14.79
CA ARG A 23 2.80 -3.42 -14.83
C ARG A 23 3.85 -2.85 -15.79
N THR A 24 3.42 -2.17 -16.86
CA THR A 24 4.33 -1.56 -17.85
C THR A 24 5.08 -0.34 -17.31
N LYS A 25 4.64 0.20 -16.17
CA LYS A 25 5.26 1.35 -15.49
C LYS A 25 6.31 0.93 -14.45
N VAL A 26 6.50 -0.36 -14.23
CA VAL A 26 7.48 -0.87 -13.26
C VAL A 26 8.90 -0.57 -13.76
N VAL A 27 9.72 0.03 -12.90
CA VAL A 27 11.14 0.26 -13.15
C VAL A 27 11.96 -0.75 -12.33
N THR A 28 12.57 -1.71 -13.01
CA THR A 28 13.32 -2.82 -12.39
C THR A 28 14.81 -2.54 -12.17
N ARG A 29 15.23 -1.28 -12.24
CA ARG A 29 16.62 -0.85 -12.06
C ARG A 29 16.73 0.19 -10.95
N ASN A 30 17.82 0.16 -10.19
CA ASN A 30 18.07 1.17 -9.17
C ASN A 30 18.16 2.56 -9.83
N ARG A 31 17.38 3.50 -9.30
CA ARG A 31 17.43 4.93 -9.67
C ARG A 31 17.51 5.84 -8.43
N LEU A 32 17.79 5.26 -7.26
CA LEU A 32 17.87 5.99 -6.00
C LEU A 32 19.24 6.65 -5.86
N GLY A 33 19.26 7.88 -5.38
CA GLY A 33 20.46 8.53 -4.88
C GLY A 33 20.78 8.10 -3.45
N ARG A 34 21.41 8.99 -2.68
CA ARG A 34 21.61 8.79 -1.25
C ARG A 34 20.27 8.69 -0.53
N VAL A 35 20.09 7.62 0.24
CA VAL A 35 18.89 7.37 1.04
C VAL A 35 19.12 7.90 2.45
N HIS A 36 18.20 8.74 2.93
CA HIS A 36 18.22 9.31 4.29
C HIS A 36 17.17 8.69 5.21
N HIS A 37 16.12 8.11 4.64
CA HIS A 37 15.03 7.49 5.37
C HIS A 37 14.59 6.20 4.69
N VAL A 38 14.16 5.22 5.50
CA VAL A 38 13.52 3.99 5.04
C VAL A 38 12.19 3.85 5.77
N ALA A 39 11.15 3.42 5.05
CA ALA A 39 9.83 3.22 5.63
C ALA A 39 9.47 1.74 5.61
N GLY A 40 9.09 1.19 6.77
CA GLY A 40 8.45 -0.11 6.88
C GLY A 40 6.94 0.08 6.92
N THR A 41 6.19 -0.72 6.16
CA THR A 41 4.72 -0.71 6.15
C THR A 41 4.19 -2.10 6.48
N ASP A 42 3.14 -2.17 7.28
CA ASP A 42 2.45 -3.42 7.57
C ASP A 42 0.93 -3.19 7.61
N VAL A 43 0.16 -4.21 7.21
CA VAL A 43 -1.30 -4.14 7.16
C VAL A 43 -1.88 -5.41 7.78
N GLY A 44 -2.75 -5.22 8.76
CA GLY A 44 -3.50 -6.28 9.43
C GLY A 44 -5.01 -6.11 9.26
N PHE A 45 -5.75 -7.19 9.52
CA PHE A 45 -7.20 -7.21 9.46
C PHE A 45 -7.80 -7.51 10.83
N GLU A 46 -8.68 -6.63 11.29
CA GLU A 46 -9.42 -6.74 12.56
C GLU A 46 -10.88 -7.13 12.29
N GLY A 47 -11.59 -7.58 13.34
CA GLY A 47 -13.04 -7.85 13.27
C GLY A 47 -13.43 -8.89 12.21
N GLY A 48 -12.60 -9.92 12.02
CA GLY A 48 -12.84 -10.96 11.01
C GLY A 48 -12.71 -10.46 9.57
N GLY A 49 -11.89 -9.43 9.32
CA GLY A 49 -11.67 -8.90 7.97
C GLY A 49 -12.58 -7.75 7.56
N ARG A 50 -13.29 -7.14 8.52
CA ARG A 50 -14.15 -5.97 8.29
C ARG A 50 -13.42 -4.64 8.42
N VAL A 51 -12.30 -4.62 9.15
CA VAL A 51 -11.50 -3.42 9.38
C VAL A 51 -10.08 -3.70 8.93
N THR A 52 -9.56 -2.85 8.05
CA THR A 52 -8.15 -2.82 7.65
C THR A 52 -7.43 -1.87 8.60
N ARG A 53 -6.34 -2.34 9.22
CA ARG A 53 -5.43 -1.53 10.03
C ARG A 53 -4.08 -1.48 9.33
N ALA A 54 -3.67 -0.31 8.87
CA ALA A 54 -2.38 -0.09 8.26
C ALA A 54 -1.47 0.71 9.20
N ALA A 55 -0.17 0.40 9.16
CA ALA A 55 0.86 1.09 9.90
C ALA A 55 2.05 1.40 8.99
N VAL A 56 2.66 2.56 9.20
CA VAL A 56 3.96 2.92 8.63
C VAL A 56 4.88 3.42 9.73
N ALA A 57 6.14 3.01 9.69
CA ALA A 57 7.21 3.53 10.52
C ALA A 57 8.35 4.01 9.61
N VAL A 58 8.71 5.28 9.70
CA VAL A 58 9.80 5.91 8.97
C VAL A 58 11.01 5.98 9.88
N LEU A 59 12.12 5.41 9.44
CA LEU A 59 13.38 5.38 10.17
C LEU A 59 14.42 6.24 9.45
N THR A 60 15.30 6.89 10.20
CA THR A 60 16.53 7.47 9.64
C THR A 60 17.42 6.35 9.08
N PHE A 61 18.22 6.65 8.07
CA PHE A 61 19.14 5.69 7.48
C PHE A 61 20.55 6.30 7.37
N PRO A 62 21.61 5.60 7.84
CA PRO A 62 21.64 4.17 8.20
C PRO A 62 21.35 3.86 9.68
N ALA A 63 21.11 4.86 10.53
CA ALA A 63 21.02 4.67 11.99
C ALA A 63 19.79 3.88 12.46
N LEU A 64 18.73 3.80 11.64
CA LEU A 64 17.47 3.11 11.93
C LEU A 64 16.72 3.67 13.15
N GLU A 65 16.90 4.96 13.44
CA GLU A 65 16.16 5.64 14.51
C GLU A 65 14.77 6.04 14.01
N LEU A 66 13.74 5.86 14.84
CA LEU A 66 12.37 6.22 14.48
C LEU A 66 12.24 7.74 14.28
N ALA A 67 11.94 8.13 13.04
CA ALA A 67 11.77 9.52 12.65
C ALA A 67 10.28 9.93 12.67
N ASP A 68 9.39 9.06 12.20
CA ASP A 68 7.94 9.31 12.16
C ASP A 68 7.15 7.99 12.07
N TRP A 69 5.86 8.03 12.36
CA TRP A 69 4.97 6.89 12.20
C TRP A 69 3.51 7.32 12.07
N ALA A 70 2.70 6.46 11.45
CA ALA A 70 1.26 6.62 11.43
C ALA A 70 0.56 5.26 11.50
N VAL A 71 -0.63 5.26 12.08
CA VAL A 71 -1.53 4.09 12.11
C VAL A 71 -2.93 4.57 11.77
N ILE A 72 -3.59 3.82 10.89
CA ILE A 72 -4.97 4.10 10.50
C ILE A 72 -5.82 2.84 10.53
N ARG A 73 -7.10 3.02 10.81
CA ARG A 73 -8.12 1.97 10.77
C ARG A 73 -9.24 2.45 9.87
N GLN A 74 -9.66 1.61 8.94
CA GLN A 74 -10.82 1.92 8.10
C GLN A 74 -11.58 0.65 7.68
N PRO A 75 -12.85 0.77 7.22
CA PRO A 75 -13.60 -0.37 6.72
C PRO A 75 -12.90 -1.05 5.53
N THR A 76 -12.82 -2.37 5.56
CA THR A 76 -12.33 -3.16 4.43
C THR A 76 -13.40 -3.23 3.35
N ARG A 77 -13.13 -2.64 2.17
CA ARG A 77 -14.12 -2.51 1.08
C ARG A 77 -13.95 -3.51 -0.07
N PHE A 78 -12.79 -4.18 -0.16
CA PHE A 78 -12.48 -5.12 -1.24
C PHE A 78 -12.42 -6.57 -0.74
N PRO A 79 -12.99 -7.55 -1.45
CA PRO A 79 -12.99 -8.96 -1.03
C PRO A 79 -11.58 -9.56 -1.04
N TYR A 80 -11.37 -10.64 -0.28
CA TYR A 80 -10.12 -11.38 -0.35
C TYR A 80 -10.11 -12.22 -1.63
N VAL A 81 -9.23 -11.86 -2.57
CA VAL A 81 -9.01 -12.58 -3.83
C VAL A 81 -7.49 -12.75 -4.00
N PRO A 82 -6.97 -13.99 -4.07
CA PRO A 82 -5.55 -14.23 -4.31
C PRO A 82 -5.05 -13.47 -5.55
N GLY A 83 -3.92 -12.77 -5.41
CA GLY A 83 -3.33 -11.92 -6.46
C GLY A 83 -3.83 -10.47 -6.50
N LEU A 84 -4.87 -10.11 -5.72
CA LEU A 84 -5.46 -8.76 -5.68
C LEU A 84 -5.39 -8.11 -4.29
N LEU A 85 -4.47 -8.56 -3.44
CA LEU A 85 -4.36 -8.11 -2.05
C LEU A 85 -4.16 -6.58 -1.93
N SER A 86 -3.40 -5.98 -2.85
CA SER A 86 -3.15 -4.53 -2.86
C SER A 86 -4.43 -3.68 -2.93
N PHE A 87 -5.47 -4.13 -3.61
CA PHE A 87 -6.77 -3.43 -3.68
C PHE A 87 -7.55 -3.47 -2.37
N ARG A 88 -7.20 -4.41 -1.50
CA ARG A 88 -7.78 -4.58 -0.17
C ARG A 88 -7.03 -3.82 0.92
N GLU A 89 -5.72 -3.60 0.74
CA GLU A 89 -4.82 -3.02 1.74
C GLU A 89 -4.48 -1.55 1.49
N ILE A 90 -4.07 -1.19 0.27
CA ILE A 90 -3.52 0.15 -0.06
C ILE A 90 -4.48 1.32 0.19
N PRO A 91 -5.82 1.18 0.10
CA PRO A 91 -6.70 2.31 0.43
C PRO A 91 -6.55 2.83 1.86
N ALA A 92 -5.94 2.05 2.79
CA ALA A 92 -5.79 2.39 4.21
C ALA A 92 -4.50 3.16 4.42
#